data_AF-A0A354B9W0-F1
#
_entry.id   AF-A0A354B9W0-F1
#
_cell.length_a   1.000
_cell.length_b   1.000
_cell.length_c   1.000
_cell.angle_alpha   90.00
_cell.angle_beta   90.00
_cell.angle_gamma   90.00
#
_symmetry.space_group_name_H-M   'P 1'
#
loop_
_entity.id
_entity.type
_entity.pdbx_description
1 polymer ?
#
loop_
_entity_poly.entity_id
_entity_poly.type
_entity_poly.pdbx_seq_one_letter_code
_entity_poly.pdbx_strand_id
1 'polypeptide(L)'
;MGWLTARIGWGETDRRILALALPALGALVAEPLYILADTAVVGNLGTPQLAGLALASSLLLIAFAVFTFLAYGTTSAVARLLGAGEHRQAAHQAVQSLWLAFVVGVVIAGIGYLCRNPLIGLMGGQGETAINAEIYLRISLLGLPAMLLTLAGVGYLRGLQDTKRPLYVAIGTAVLNLVVEVVLIFG
;
A
#
# COMPACT_ATOMS: atom_id res chain seq x y z
N MET A 1 -35.71 -40.20 -24.98
CA MET A 1 -34.30 -40.48 -25.29
C MET A 1 -33.79 -39.40 -26.27
N GLY A 2 -33.40 -38.20 -25.81
CA GLY A 2 -33.11 -37.10 -26.76
C GLY A 2 -32.50 -35.80 -26.22
N TRP A 3 -31.80 -35.80 -25.08
CA TRP A 3 -31.26 -34.55 -24.48
C TRP A 3 -29.73 -34.54 -24.29
N LEU A 4 -28.98 -35.46 -24.91
CA LEU A 4 -27.56 -35.70 -24.54
C LEU A 4 -26.47 -35.12 -25.46
N THR A 5 -26.75 -34.14 -26.33
CA THR A 5 -25.68 -33.56 -27.18
C THR A 5 -25.73 -32.04 -27.29
N ALA A 6 -25.75 -31.34 -26.16
CA ALA A 6 -25.28 -29.96 -26.14
C ALA A 6 -23.75 -29.98 -26.28
N ARG A 7 -23.25 -29.89 -27.51
CA ARG A 7 -21.82 -29.66 -27.77
C ARG A 7 -21.42 -28.38 -27.05
N ILE A 8 -20.54 -28.51 -26.05
CA ILE A 8 -19.87 -27.38 -25.39
C ILE A 8 -18.87 -26.79 -26.39
N GLY A 9 -19.39 -26.06 -27.38
CA GLY A 9 -18.60 -25.23 -28.27
C GLY A 9 -18.46 -23.88 -27.62
N TRP A 10 -17.23 -23.50 -27.29
CA TRP A 10 -16.88 -22.17 -26.76
C TRP A 10 -17.59 -21.08 -27.56
N GLY A 11 -18.56 -20.41 -26.94
CA GLY A 11 -19.29 -19.32 -27.57
C GLY A 11 -18.43 -18.06 -27.69
N GLU A 12 -18.79 -17.16 -28.59
CA GLU A 12 -18.17 -15.83 -28.69
C GLU A 12 -18.23 -15.05 -27.34
N THR A 13 -19.29 -15.32 -26.56
CA THR A 13 -19.45 -14.85 -25.17
C THR A 13 -18.42 -15.46 -24.22
N ASP A 14 -18.14 -16.76 -24.29
CA ASP A 14 -17.12 -17.41 -23.43
C ASP A 14 -15.72 -16.89 -23.75
N ARG A 15 -15.42 -16.62 -25.03
CA ARG A 15 -14.17 -15.97 -25.46
C ARG A 15 -14.05 -14.54 -24.94
N ARG A 16 -15.14 -13.77 -24.93
CA ARG A 16 -15.15 -12.40 -24.35
C ARG A 16 -15.00 -12.43 -22.83
N ILE A 17 -15.67 -13.38 -22.16
CA ILE A 17 -15.53 -13.57 -20.71
C ILE A 17 -14.10 -13.95 -20.38
N LEU A 18 -13.50 -14.91 -21.09
CA LEU A 18 -12.09 -15.26 -20.90
C LEU A 18 -11.13 -14.10 -21.20
N ALA A 19 -11.38 -13.33 -22.27
CA ALA A 19 -10.53 -12.20 -22.64
C ALA A 19 -10.53 -11.09 -21.57
N LEU A 20 -11.57 -11.00 -20.74
CA LEU A 20 -11.64 -10.08 -19.59
C LEU A 20 -11.17 -10.75 -18.29
N ALA A 21 -11.51 -12.02 -18.08
CA ALA A 21 -11.20 -12.77 -16.87
C ALA A 21 -9.71 -13.13 -16.75
N LEU A 22 -9.04 -13.49 -17.85
CA LEU A 22 -7.60 -13.80 -17.84
C LEU A 22 -6.75 -12.62 -17.34
N PRO A 23 -6.89 -11.40 -17.91
CA PRO A 23 -6.13 -10.26 -17.42
C PRO A 23 -6.56 -9.82 -16.01
N ALA A 24 -7.84 -9.96 -15.64
CA ALA A 24 -8.30 -9.65 -14.28
C ALA A 24 -7.73 -10.62 -13.23
N LEU A 25 -7.73 -11.93 -13.52
CA LEU A 25 -7.08 -12.94 -12.68
C LEU A 25 -5.56 -12.73 -12.65
N GLY A 26 -4.95 -12.41 -13.79
CA GLY A 26 -3.55 -12.03 -13.87
C GLY A 26 -3.22 -10.87 -12.93
N ALA A 27 -4.02 -9.81 -12.93
CA ALA A 27 -3.84 -8.67 -12.03
C ALA A 27 -4.07 -9.03 -10.55
N LEU A 28 -5.07 -9.86 -10.24
CA LEU A 28 -5.37 -10.31 -8.88
C LEU A 28 -4.27 -11.20 -8.28
N VAL A 29 -3.57 -11.97 -9.11
CA VAL A 29 -2.50 -12.87 -8.68
C VAL A 29 -1.11 -12.20 -8.80
N ALA A 30 -0.97 -11.17 -9.63
CA ALA A 30 0.27 -10.42 -9.81
C ALA A 30 0.73 -9.73 -8.52
N GLU A 31 -0.17 -9.10 -7.78
CA GLU A 31 0.17 -8.42 -6.52
C GLU A 31 0.75 -9.39 -5.45
N PRO A 32 0.11 -10.52 -5.13
CA PRO A 32 0.70 -11.49 -4.21
C PRO A 32 1.93 -12.21 -4.78
N LEU A 33 2.01 -12.45 -6.09
CA LEU A 33 3.22 -13.01 -6.72
C LEU A 33 4.41 -12.05 -6.65
N TYR A 34 4.17 -10.74 -6.81
CA TYR A 34 5.18 -9.71 -6.66
C TYR A 34 5.71 -9.68 -5.23
N ILE A 35 4.81 -9.70 -4.23
CA ILE A 35 5.19 -9.80 -2.81
C ILE A 35 5.97 -11.09 -2.52
N LEU A 36 5.57 -12.22 -3.11
CA LEU A 36 6.27 -13.50 -2.99
C LEU A 36 7.68 -13.47 -3.61
N ALA A 37 7.82 -12.88 -4.79
CA ALA A 37 9.11 -12.74 -5.47
C ALA A 37 10.03 -11.81 -4.70
N ASP A 38 9.52 -10.69 -4.21
CA ASP A 38 10.26 -9.73 -3.38
C ASP A 38 10.73 -10.38 -2.07
N THR A 39 9.83 -11.14 -1.41
CA THR A 39 10.16 -11.97 -0.24
C THR A 39 11.22 -13.03 -0.56
N ALA A 40 11.21 -13.64 -1.74
CA ALA A 40 12.19 -14.65 -2.15
C ALA A 40 13.57 -14.04 -2.48
N VAL A 41 13.61 -12.84 -3.07
CA VAL A 41 14.85 -12.09 -3.33
C VAL A 41 15.48 -11.65 -2.02
N VAL A 42 14.67 -11.12 -1.09
CA VAL A 42 15.13 -10.85 0.28
C VAL A 42 15.52 -12.14 1.02
N GLY A 43 14.90 -13.26 0.69
CA GLY A 43 15.20 -14.58 1.27
C GLY A 43 16.63 -15.07 1.00
N ASN A 44 17.29 -14.53 -0.03
CA ASN A 44 18.68 -14.81 -0.35
C ASN A 44 19.68 -14.00 0.52
N LEU A 45 19.22 -13.06 1.35
CA LEU A 45 20.06 -12.26 2.26
C LEU A 45 20.33 -12.94 3.61
N GLY A 46 19.68 -14.07 3.90
CA GLY A 46 19.80 -14.85 5.14
C GLY A 46 18.50 -14.89 5.96
N THR A 47 18.25 -16.02 6.64
CA THR A 47 17.05 -16.27 7.47
C THR A 47 16.78 -15.19 8.53
N PRO A 48 17.80 -14.66 9.25
CA PRO A 48 17.62 -13.57 10.22
C PRO A 48 17.22 -12.23 9.58
N GLN A 49 17.72 -11.92 8.39
CA GLN A 49 17.45 -10.68 7.65
C GLN A 49 16.00 -10.67 7.13
N LEU A 50 15.57 -11.79 6.54
CA LEU A 50 14.20 -11.96 6.06
C LEU A 50 13.19 -11.87 7.21
N ALA A 51 13.48 -12.57 8.32
CA ALA A 51 12.64 -12.49 9.51
C ALA A 51 12.60 -11.06 10.07
N GLY A 52 13.72 -10.34 10.06
CA GLY A 52 13.80 -8.94 10.50
C GLY A 52 12.94 -8.01 9.64
N LEU A 53 13.02 -8.15 8.31
CA LEU A 53 12.17 -7.41 7.38
C LEU A 53 10.69 -7.73 7.62
N ALA A 54 10.32 -8.99 7.78
CA ALA A 54 8.94 -9.42 7.98
C ALA A 54 8.34 -8.80 9.26
N LEU A 55 9.11 -8.75 10.35
CA LEU A 55 8.68 -8.10 11.60
C LEU A 55 8.47 -6.59 11.41
N ALA A 56 9.44 -5.91 10.81
CA ALA A 56 9.34 -4.48 10.55
C ALA A 56 8.15 -4.14 9.63
N SER A 57 7.99 -4.90 8.54
CA SER A 57 6.90 -4.74 7.58
C SER A 57 5.53 -5.02 8.22
N SER A 58 5.42 -6.00 9.11
CA SER A 58 4.19 -6.28 9.85
C SER A 58 3.77 -5.10 10.74
N LEU A 59 4.72 -4.48 11.44
CA LEU A 59 4.45 -3.29 12.25
C LEU A 59 3.96 -2.11 11.39
N LEU A 60 4.56 -1.91 10.21
CA LEU A 60 4.14 -0.88 9.27
C LEU A 60 2.75 -1.17 8.68
N LEU A 61 2.43 -2.44 8.39
CA LEU A 61 1.10 -2.86 7.94
C LEU A 61 0.03 -2.59 8.99
N ILE A 62 0.32 -2.85 10.27
CA ILE A 62 -0.57 -2.52 11.37
C ILE A 62 -0.80 -1.00 11.42
N ALA A 63 0.28 -0.21 11.33
CA ALA A 63 0.16 1.25 11.28
C ALA A 63 -0.70 1.70 10.11
N PHE A 64 -0.45 1.18 8.91
CA PHE A 64 -1.25 1.46 7.71
C PHE A 64 -2.72 1.12 7.91
N ALA A 65 -3.02 -0.06 8.45
CA ALA A 65 -4.39 -0.50 8.72
C ALA A 65 -5.10 0.43 9.71
N VAL A 66 -4.42 0.83 10.78
CA VAL A 66 -4.95 1.78 11.77
C VAL A 66 -5.22 3.14 11.12
N PHE A 67 -4.29 3.68 10.35
CA PHE A 67 -4.41 5.03 9.76
C PHE A 67 -5.19 5.09 8.45
N THR A 68 -5.67 3.96 7.94
CA THR A 68 -6.53 3.90 6.75
C THR A 68 -7.81 4.71 6.91
N PHE A 69 -8.28 4.97 8.14
CA PHE A 69 -9.39 5.88 8.40
C PHE A 69 -9.16 7.27 7.80
N LEU A 70 -7.90 7.71 7.67
CA LEU A 70 -7.58 9.03 7.14
C LEU A 70 -7.95 9.15 5.66
N ALA A 71 -7.77 8.06 4.90
CA ALA A 71 -8.20 7.99 3.51
C ALA A 71 -9.73 8.02 3.40
N TYR A 72 -10.44 7.16 4.14
CA TYR A 72 -11.90 7.07 4.07
C TYR A 72 -12.62 8.30 4.68
N GLY A 73 -12.11 8.82 5.79
CA GLY A 73 -12.59 10.03 6.44
C GLY A 73 -12.47 11.23 5.52
N THR A 74 -11.31 11.43 4.89
CA THR A 74 -11.10 12.50 3.90
C THR A 74 -12.00 12.31 2.68
N THR A 75 -12.13 11.09 2.16
CA THR A 75 -13.04 10.77 1.05
C THR A 75 -14.46 11.23 1.35
N SER A 76 -14.99 10.83 2.52
CA SER A 76 -16.36 11.15 2.91
C SER A 76 -16.59 12.65 3.10
N ALA A 77 -15.64 13.36 3.72
CA ALA A 77 -15.75 14.79 3.98
C ALA A 77 -15.71 15.60 2.68
N VAL A 78 -14.76 15.27 1.80
CA VAL A 78 -14.58 15.92 0.50
C VAL A 78 -15.78 15.64 -0.42
N ALA A 79 -16.25 14.39 -0.48
CA ALA A 79 -17.41 14.03 -1.31
C ALA A 79 -18.69 14.77 -0.88
N ARG A 80 -18.93 14.95 0.44
CA ARG A 80 -20.08 15.72 0.92
C ARG A 80 -20.02 17.18 0.51
N LEU A 81 -18.87 17.83 0.66
CA LEU A 81 -18.69 19.25 0.30
C LEU A 81 -18.81 19.46 -1.21
N LEU A 82 -18.24 18.56 -2.01
CA LEU A 82 -18.39 18.59 -3.47
C LEU A 82 -19.83 18.37 -3.91
N GLY A 83 -20.55 17.43 -3.28
CA GLY A 83 -21.98 17.20 -3.53
C GLY A 83 -22.87 18.40 -3.20
N ALA A 84 -22.40 19.29 -2.31
CA ALA A 84 -23.06 20.55 -1.98
C ALA A 84 -22.63 21.74 -2.89
N GLY A 85 -21.76 21.52 -3.88
CA GLY A 85 -21.22 22.59 -4.74
C GLY A 85 -20.12 23.44 -4.08
N GLU A 86 -19.69 23.10 -2.86
CA GLU A 86 -18.76 23.87 -2.03
C GLU A 86 -17.29 23.52 -2.35
N HIS A 87 -16.87 23.71 -3.61
CA HIS A 87 -15.54 23.32 -4.09
C HIS A 87 -14.38 23.93 -3.29
N ARG A 88 -14.53 25.20 -2.87
CA ARG A 88 -13.49 25.91 -2.11
C ARG A 88 -13.33 25.32 -0.71
N GLN A 89 -14.45 24.96 -0.06
CA GLN A 89 -14.41 24.31 1.25
C GLN A 89 -13.87 22.88 1.14
N ALA A 90 -14.19 22.15 0.07
CA ALA A 90 -13.64 20.83 -0.19
C ALA A 90 -12.10 20.84 -0.32
N ALA A 91 -11.54 21.86 -1.00
CA ALA A 91 -10.10 22.05 -1.08
C ALA A 91 -9.48 22.39 0.29
N HIS A 92 -10.15 23.22 1.08
CA HIS A 92 -9.69 23.58 2.42
C HIS A 92 -9.67 22.35 3.35
N GLN A 93 -10.72 21.52 3.28
CA GLN A 93 -10.81 20.26 4.01
C GLN A 93 -9.68 19.30 3.61
N ALA A 94 -9.33 19.23 2.33
CA ALA A 94 -8.22 18.41 1.84
C ALA A 94 -6.87 18.85 2.43
N VAL A 95 -6.62 20.16 2.46
CA VAL A 95 -5.40 20.73 3.08
C VAL A 95 -5.36 20.43 4.58
N GLN A 96 -6.49 20.52 5.28
CA GLN A 96 -6.56 20.15 6.70
C GLN A 96 -6.28 18.65 6.93
N SER A 97 -6.83 17.77 6.09
CA SER A 97 -6.52 16.35 6.13
C SER A 97 -5.05 16.05 5.88
N LEU A 98 -4.39 16.76 4.95
CA LEU A 98 -2.96 16.61 4.68
C LEU A 98 -2.11 17.09 5.87
N TRP A 99 -2.46 18.21 6.49
CA TRP A 99 -1.79 18.69 7.70
C TRP A 99 -1.95 17.71 8.85
N LEU A 100 -3.16 17.19 9.06
CA LEU A 100 -3.42 16.16 10.06
C LEU A 100 -2.58 14.90 9.79
N ALA A 101 -2.53 14.45 8.53
CA ALA A 101 -1.72 13.31 8.11
C ALA A 101 -0.24 13.49 8.42
N PHE A 102 0.30 14.67 8.09
CA PHE A 102 1.69 14.99 8.32
C PHE A 102 2.03 15.02 9.82
N VAL A 103 1.24 15.75 10.61
CA VAL A 103 1.47 15.85 12.06
C VAL A 103 1.35 14.49 12.73
N VAL A 104 0.29 13.73 12.44
CA VAL A 104 0.12 12.38 12.97
C VAL A 104 1.27 11.48 12.51
N GLY A 105 1.67 11.55 11.25
CA GLY A 105 2.76 10.75 10.71
C GLY A 105 4.09 11.02 11.39
N VAL A 106 4.42 12.29 11.65
CA VAL A 106 5.65 12.69 12.37
C VAL A 106 5.60 12.24 13.83
N VAL A 107 4.46 12.41 14.50
CA VAL A 107 4.29 11.99 15.90
C VAL A 107 4.43 10.47 16.02
N ILE A 108 3.77 9.71 15.15
CA ILE A 108 3.83 8.25 15.15
C ILE A 108 5.21 7.74 14.75
N ALA A 109 5.88 8.38 13.79
CA ALA A 109 7.28 8.07 13.47
C ALA A 109 8.19 8.27 14.69
N GLY A 110 8.01 9.37 15.43
CA GLY A 110 8.75 9.65 16.67
C GLY A 110 8.48 8.62 17.77
N ILE A 111 7.21 8.31 18.02
CA ILE A 111 6.82 7.27 18.99
C ILE A 111 7.38 5.91 18.58
N GLY A 112 7.23 5.53 17.31
CA GLY A 112 7.78 4.29 16.77
C GLY A 112 9.30 4.20 16.89
N TYR A 113 10.00 5.32 16.71
CA TYR A 113 11.46 5.37 16.85
C TYR A 113 11.91 5.16 18.30
N LEU A 114 11.20 5.77 19.26
CA LEU A 114 11.46 5.62 20.69
C LEU A 114 11.08 4.23 21.20
N CYS A 115 9.97 3.68 20.69
CA CYS A 115 9.42 2.38 21.10
C CYS A 115 9.87 1.22 20.22
N ARG A 116 10.86 1.39 19.32
CA ARG A 116 11.25 0.34 18.35
C ARG A 116 11.66 -0.98 19.01
N ASN A 117 12.48 -0.91 20.08
CA ASN A 117 12.96 -2.11 20.78
C ASN A 117 11.81 -2.91 21.43
N PRO A 118 10.91 -2.29 22.23
CA PRO A 118 9.77 -3.03 22.78
C PRO A 118 8.79 -3.49 21.70
N LEU A 119 8.58 -2.74 20.60
CA LEU A 119 7.73 -3.17 19.49
C LEU A 119 8.29 -4.43 18.80
N ILE A 120 9.60 -4.47 18.53
CA ILE A 120 10.26 -5.62 17.92
C ILE A 120 10.24 -6.81 18.88
N GLY A 121 10.50 -6.59 20.17
CA GLY A 121 10.43 -7.64 21.20
C GLY A 121 9.02 -8.23 21.34
N LEU A 122 7.97 -7.39 21.28
CA LEU A 122 6.57 -7.83 21.33
C LEU A 122 6.20 -8.73 20.15
N MET A 123 6.78 -8.47 18.98
CA MET A 123 6.59 -9.30 17.79
C MET A 123 7.46 -10.57 17.79
N GLY A 124 8.20 -10.82 18.87
CA GLY A 124 9.05 -12.01 19.01
C GLY A 124 10.45 -11.88 18.39
N GLY A 125 10.88 -10.67 18.05
CA GLY A 125 12.23 -10.43 17.53
C GLY A 125 13.30 -10.70 18.60
N GLN A 126 14.25 -11.60 18.29
CA GLN A 126 15.38 -11.94 19.16
C GLN A 126 16.68 -12.07 18.36
N GLY A 127 17.83 -11.90 19.02
CA GLY A 127 19.16 -12.09 18.42
C GLY A 127 19.38 -11.22 17.17
N GLU A 128 19.96 -11.82 16.12
CA GLU A 128 20.23 -11.14 14.85
C GLU A 128 18.95 -10.66 14.14
N THR A 129 17.82 -11.33 14.33
CA THR A 129 16.53 -10.93 13.75
C THR A 129 16.08 -9.58 14.30
N ALA A 130 16.26 -9.34 15.60
CA ALA A 130 15.90 -8.08 16.23
C ALA A 130 16.76 -6.92 15.72
N ILE A 131 18.06 -7.16 15.51
CA ILE A 131 19.00 -6.15 14.97
C ILE A 131 18.58 -5.75 13.56
N ASN A 132 18.31 -6.74 12.69
CA ASN A 132 17.85 -6.47 11.33
C ASN A 132 16.50 -5.76 11.31
N ALA A 133 15.54 -6.19 12.14
CA ALA A 133 14.24 -5.52 12.28
C ALA A 133 14.40 -4.06 12.74
N GLU A 134 15.33 -3.77 13.65
CA GLU A 134 15.59 -2.42 14.13
C GLU A 134 16.10 -1.53 13.00
N ILE A 135 17.06 -2.02 12.21
CA ILE A 135 17.61 -1.27 11.07
C ILE A 135 16.50 -0.94 10.07
N TYR A 136 15.73 -1.94 9.65
CA TYR A 136 14.64 -1.76 8.70
C TYR A 136 13.55 -0.84 9.23
N LEU A 137 13.12 -1.02 10.47
CA LEU A 137 12.08 -0.21 11.08
C LEU A 137 12.53 1.24 11.19
N ARG A 138 13.79 1.49 11.59
CA ARG A 138 14.32 2.85 11.74
C ARG A 138 14.31 3.65 10.45
N ILE A 139 14.67 3.00 9.33
CA ILE A 139 14.65 3.61 8.00
C ILE A 139 13.20 3.82 7.55
N SER A 140 12.35 2.81 7.75
CA SER A 140 10.95 2.84 7.31
C SER A 140 10.09 3.86 8.05
N LEU A 141 10.37 4.11 9.34
CA LEU A 141 9.68 5.12 10.15
C LEU A 141 9.84 6.54 9.56
N LEU A 142 10.94 6.83 8.88
CA LEU A 142 11.12 8.11 8.17
C LEU A 142 10.14 8.27 7.00
N GLY A 143 9.66 7.16 6.45
CA GLY A 143 8.65 7.12 5.39
C GLY A 143 7.20 7.23 5.88
N LEU A 144 6.93 7.05 7.19
CA LEU A 144 5.56 7.10 7.73
C LEU A 144 4.82 8.42 7.46
N PRO A 145 5.43 9.62 7.62
CA PRO A 145 4.77 10.88 7.28
C PRO A 145 4.33 10.92 5.82
N ALA A 146 5.18 10.45 4.90
CA ALA A 146 4.87 10.38 3.48
C ALA A 146 3.76 9.36 3.19
N MET A 147 3.78 8.20 3.88
CA MET A 147 2.74 7.18 3.77
C MET A 147 1.36 7.74 4.17
N LEU A 148 1.27 8.44 5.31
CA LEU A 148 0.00 9.02 5.76
C LEU A 148 -0.47 10.17 4.87
N LEU A 149 0.44 11.01 4.39
CA LEU A 149 0.14 12.02 3.38
C LEU A 149 -0.46 11.40 2.12
N THR A 150 0.10 10.27 1.68
CA THR A 150 -0.41 9.51 0.53
C THR A 150 -1.82 9.00 0.80
N LEU A 151 -2.10 8.45 1.99
CA LEU A 151 -3.45 8.02 2.38
C LEU A 151 -4.47 9.18 2.34
N ALA A 152 -4.11 10.34 2.89
CA ALA A 152 -4.98 11.52 2.86
C ALA A 152 -5.18 12.04 1.43
N GLY A 153 -4.13 12.10 0.61
CA GLY A 153 -4.19 12.53 -0.79
C GLY A 153 -5.04 11.60 -1.66
N VAL A 154 -4.89 10.29 -1.49
CA VAL A 154 -5.75 9.29 -2.14
C VAL A 154 -7.20 9.45 -1.69
N GLY A 155 -7.44 9.74 -0.41
CA GLY A 155 -8.77 10.04 0.10
C GLY A 155 -9.41 11.25 -0.57
N TYR A 156 -8.66 12.34 -0.75
CA TYR A 156 -9.12 13.53 -1.48
C TYR A 156 -9.48 13.22 -2.94
N LEU A 157 -8.58 12.53 -3.65
CA LEU A 157 -8.78 12.20 -5.06
C LEU A 157 -9.98 11.25 -5.28
N ARG A 158 -10.18 10.29 -4.37
CA ARG A 158 -11.41 9.47 -4.36
C ARG A 158 -12.66 10.31 -4.11
N GLY A 159 -12.59 11.27 -3.19
CA GLY A 159 -13.70 12.19 -2.91
C GLY A 159 -14.09 13.04 -4.13
N LEU A 160 -13.12 13.38 -4.98
CA LEU A 160 -13.33 14.06 -6.27
C LEU A 160 -13.91 13.17 -7.37
N GLN A 161 -14.07 11.86 -7.13
CA GLN A 161 -14.31 10.84 -8.17
C GLN A 161 -13.23 10.82 -9.27
N ASP A 162 -12.07 11.41 -9.01
CA ASP A 162 -10.93 11.42 -9.91
C ASP A 162 -10.01 10.25 -9.56
N THR A 163 -10.31 9.08 -10.12
CA THR A 163 -9.52 7.85 -9.95
C THR A 163 -8.27 7.80 -10.82
N LYS A 164 -8.11 8.70 -11.80
CA LYS A 164 -7.00 8.66 -12.75
C LYS A 164 -5.72 9.29 -12.19
N ARG A 165 -5.84 10.45 -11.55
CA ARG A 165 -4.70 11.14 -10.93
C ARG A 165 -3.97 10.34 -9.84
N PRO A 166 -4.64 9.67 -8.88
CA PRO A 166 -3.94 8.85 -7.88
C PRO A 166 -3.26 7.64 -8.50
N LEU A 167 -3.82 7.08 -9.58
CA LEU A 167 -3.20 5.97 -10.32
C LEU A 167 -1.90 6.41 -11.00
N TYR A 168 -1.87 7.58 -11.65
CA TYR A 168 -0.64 8.10 -12.26
C TYR A 168 0.45 8.41 -11.23
N VAL A 169 0.07 8.97 -10.08
CA VAL A 169 1.03 9.22 -8.99
C VAL A 169 1.58 7.90 -8.47
N ALA A 170 0.73 6.90 -8.18
CA ALA A 170 1.15 5.59 -7.70
C ALA A 170 2.08 4.86 -8.70
N ILE A 171 1.75 4.90 -10.00
CA ILE A 171 2.62 4.36 -11.05
C ILE A 171 3.96 5.11 -11.08
N GLY A 172 3.93 6.43 -10.96
CA GLY A 172 5.13 7.26 -10.90
C GLY A 172 6.03 6.93 -9.71
N THR A 173 5.46 6.79 -8.50
CA THR A 173 6.23 6.38 -7.32
C THR A 173 6.75 4.96 -7.43
N ALA A 174 5.97 4.02 -7.97
CA ALA A 174 6.41 2.64 -8.17
C ALA A 174 7.58 2.55 -9.16
N VAL A 175 7.49 3.28 -10.29
CA VAL A 175 8.58 3.34 -11.29
C VAL A 175 9.82 4.01 -10.70
N LEU A 176 9.66 5.12 -9.96
CA LEU A 176 10.77 5.78 -9.30
C LEU A 176 11.45 4.85 -8.29
N ASN A 177 10.65 4.14 -7.48
CA ASN A 177 11.16 3.19 -6.49
C ASN A 177 11.97 2.07 -7.18
N LEU A 178 11.40 1.46 -8.23
CA LEU A 178 12.07 0.44 -9.04
C LEU A 178 13.39 0.95 -9.66
N VAL A 179 13.40 2.17 -10.20
CA VAL A 179 14.62 2.76 -10.78
C VAL A 179 15.68 2.99 -9.70
N VAL A 180 15.28 3.52 -8.54
CA VAL A 180 16.19 3.75 -7.40
C VAL A 180 16.77 2.43 -6.91
N GLU A 181 15.94 1.39 -6.79
CA GLU A 181 16.34 0.05 -6.37
C GLU A 181 17.32 -0.57 -7.36
N VAL A 182 17.04 -0.53 -8.67
CA VAL A 182 17.95 -1.02 -9.72
C VAL A 182 19.28 -0.26 -9.72
N VAL A 183 19.26 1.06 -9.58
CA VAL A 183 20.48 1.88 -9.57
C VAL A 183 21.34 1.63 -8.31
N LEU A 184 20.72 1.42 -7.15
CA LEU A 184 21.44 1.15 -5.89
C LEU A 184 21.95 -0.29 -5.78
N ILE A 185 21.32 -1.25 -6.44
CA ILE A 185 21.72 -2.67 -6.39
C ILE A 185 22.78 -2.99 -7.43
N PHE A 186 22.70 -2.40 -8.62
CA PHE A 186 23.61 -2.69 -9.74
C PHE A 186 24.66 -1.60 -10.00
N GLY A 187 24.62 -0.49 -9.25
CA GLY A 187 25.55 0.64 -9.35
C GLY A 187 26.61 0.66 -8.26
#